data_AF-A0A485BMZ4-F1
#
_entry.id   AF-A0A485BMZ4-F1
#
_cell.length_a   1.000
_cell.length_b   1.000
_cell.length_c   1.000
_cell.angle_alpha   90.00
_cell.angle_beta   90.00
_cell.angle_gamma   90.00
#
_symmetry.space_group_name_H-M   'P 1'
#
loop_
_entity.id
_entity.type
_entity.pdbx_description
1 polymer ?
#
loop_
_entity_poly.entity_id
_entity_poly.type
_entity_poly.pdbx_seq_one_letter_code
_entity_poly.pdbx_strand_id
1 'polypeptide(L)'
;MTLLLKILITLATLFCILPLQATCIKVTASSSLSAAAIQAGYTAASWAGACDTCNGNIGLPSVISINSGNNFQPAGTLLASSVGNFLTGATNVAYSSNQILFRCQSADAGSLYEMYATNGDNAYTGMYAVSEVDGAYYDVAKNVAVRMTNLSTGEYYSRYWKERKLTAESWFDDGQYIYIPASAFSNVLYEMYKISATTYFVSASNMYKDAYTQPRGYMAFKGPGLDTNSLKAGMDSASYYYGWHHHWPGAWSTLRQSDLCARCIMPGAGLPFDGLFACHQPQ
;
A
#
# COMPACT_ATOMS: atom_id res chain seq x y z
N MET A 1 -2.83 26.38 62.46
CA MET A 1 -3.63 26.61 61.24
C MET A 1 -2.79 26.84 59.97
N THR A 2 -1.49 27.11 60.07
CA THR A 2 -0.57 27.36 58.95
C THR A 2 0.10 26.11 58.36
N LEU A 3 0.07 24.97 59.07
CA LEU A 3 0.68 23.71 58.60
C LEU A 3 -0.26 22.90 57.69
N LEU A 4 -1.56 22.85 58.01
CA LEU A 4 -2.56 22.19 57.16
C LEU A 4 -2.76 22.88 55.81
N LEU A 5 -2.64 24.21 55.75
CA LEU A 5 -2.76 24.96 54.50
C LEU A 5 -1.56 24.72 53.56
N LYS A 6 -0.35 24.48 54.11
CA LYS A 6 0.83 24.13 53.31
C LYS A 6 0.76 22.71 52.75
N ILE A 7 0.20 21.76 53.49
CA ILE A 7 0.00 20.37 53.05
C ILE A 7 -1.07 20.28 51.95
N LEU A 8 -2.12 21.11 52.01
CA LEU A 8 -3.12 21.18 50.94
C LEU A 8 -2.56 21.75 49.63
N ILE A 9 -1.63 22.71 49.71
CA ILE A 9 -1.02 23.32 48.52
C ILE A 9 0.03 22.38 47.88
N THR A 10 0.73 21.55 48.67
CA THR A 10 1.64 20.54 48.11
C THR A 10 0.95 19.28 47.58
N LEU A 11 -0.27 18.95 48.03
CA LEU A 11 -1.06 17.85 47.43
C LEU A 11 -1.80 18.28 46.15
N ALA A 12 -2.13 19.56 45.99
CA ALA A 12 -2.83 20.07 44.81
C ALA A 12 -1.95 20.17 43.55
N THR A 13 -0.62 20.11 43.69
CA THR A 13 0.31 20.11 42.54
C THR A 13 0.68 18.71 42.01
N LEU A 14 0.13 17.63 42.59
CA LEU A 14 0.57 16.26 42.27
C LEU A 14 -0.27 15.50 41.23
N PHE A 15 -1.35 16.06 40.68
CA PHE A 15 -2.20 15.29 39.74
C PHE A 15 -2.77 16.05 38.55
N CYS A 16 -2.10 17.11 38.08
CA CYS A 16 -2.29 17.57 36.71
C CYS A 16 -1.28 16.84 35.80
N ILE A 17 -1.39 15.50 35.75
CA ILE A 17 -0.85 14.76 34.61
C ILE A 17 -1.81 15.09 33.46
N LEU A 18 -1.55 16.21 32.78
CA LEU A 18 -2.10 16.39 31.44
C LEU A 18 -1.75 15.11 30.69
N PRO A 19 -2.71 14.41 30.05
CA PRO A 19 -2.35 13.28 29.22
C PRO A 19 -1.30 13.82 28.26
N LEU A 20 -0.07 13.27 28.30
CA LEU A 20 0.88 13.47 27.22
C LEU A 20 0.09 13.05 25.99
N GLN A 21 -0.36 14.02 25.20
CA GLN A 21 -1.07 13.74 23.97
C GLN A 21 -0.02 13.01 23.14
N ALA A 22 -0.19 11.70 23.08
CA ALA A 22 0.53 10.79 22.20
C ALA A 22 0.26 11.27 20.77
N THR A 23 1.28 11.88 20.15
CA THR A 23 1.16 12.66 18.91
C THR A 23 2.24 12.24 17.93
N CYS A 24 1.99 11.14 17.22
CA CYS A 24 2.67 10.91 15.97
C CYS A 24 2.46 12.09 15.02
N ILE A 25 3.47 12.39 14.21
CA ILE A 25 3.41 13.41 13.16
C ILE A 25 3.94 12.84 11.84
N LYS A 26 3.43 13.38 10.73
CA LYS A 26 4.07 13.25 9.43
C LYS A 26 5.36 14.06 9.39
N VAL A 27 6.44 13.44 8.95
CA VAL A 27 7.75 14.10 8.81
C VAL A 27 7.95 14.51 7.36
N THR A 28 8.17 15.80 7.12
CA THR A 28 8.42 16.39 5.79
C THR A 28 9.73 17.18 5.71
N ALA A 29 10.44 17.33 6.83
CA ALA A 29 11.69 18.09 6.91
C ALA A 29 12.58 17.60 8.07
N SER A 30 13.89 17.76 7.91
CA SER A 30 14.89 17.33 8.90
C SER A 30 14.80 18.05 10.24
N SER A 31 14.11 19.19 10.33
CA SER A 31 13.81 19.86 11.60
C SER A 31 12.97 19.01 12.56
N SER A 32 12.32 17.95 12.05
CA SER A 32 11.58 16.99 12.88
C SER A 32 12.48 15.87 13.44
N LEU A 33 13.73 15.77 13.04
CA LEU A 33 14.68 14.75 13.50
C LEU A 33 15.52 15.26 14.67
N SER A 34 15.85 14.38 15.61
CA SER A 34 16.88 14.67 16.60
C SER A 34 18.29 14.58 16.02
N ALA A 35 19.26 15.16 16.73
CA ALA A 35 20.67 15.00 16.40
C ALA A 35 21.10 13.53 16.38
N ALA A 36 20.57 12.71 17.29
CA ALA A 36 20.84 11.27 17.34
C ALA A 36 20.31 10.54 16.10
N ALA A 37 19.09 10.85 15.65
CA ALA A 37 18.52 10.27 14.43
C ALA A 37 19.34 10.64 13.18
N ILE A 38 19.75 11.92 13.07
CA ILE A 38 20.61 12.38 11.97
C ILE A 38 21.98 11.68 12.01
N GLN A 39 22.60 11.56 13.19
CA GLN A 39 23.88 10.88 13.36
C GLN A 39 23.80 9.38 13.05
N ALA A 40 22.65 8.75 13.33
CA ALA A 40 22.35 7.38 12.95
C ALA A 40 22.10 7.21 11.43
N GLY A 41 22.18 8.30 10.65
CA GLY A 41 22.09 8.30 9.20
C GLY A 41 20.66 8.43 8.68
N TYR A 42 19.67 8.77 9.51
CA TYR A 42 18.31 8.99 9.04
C TYR A 42 18.15 10.36 8.36
N THR A 43 17.29 10.40 7.35
CA THR A 43 17.01 11.61 6.56
C THR A 43 15.53 11.95 6.60
N ALA A 44 15.17 13.15 6.16
CA ALA A 44 13.78 13.55 5.94
C ALA A 44 13.69 14.39 4.67
N ALA A 45 12.61 14.17 3.92
CA ALA A 45 12.27 14.94 2.74
C ALA A 45 10.76 15.11 2.67
N SER A 46 10.31 16.15 1.95
CA SER A 46 8.88 16.37 1.75
C SER A 46 8.28 15.25 0.89
N TRP A 47 7.08 14.81 1.25
CA TRP A 47 6.34 13.79 0.50
C TRP A 47 4.82 14.04 0.57
N ALA A 48 4.13 13.80 -0.54
CA ALA A 48 2.71 14.12 -0.69
C ALA A 48 1.79 13.11 0.01
N GLY A 49 2.15 11.85 -0.05
CA GLY A 49 1.33 10.71 0.34
C GLY A 49 0.79 9.97 -0.88
N ALA A 50 -0.08 9.00 -0.63
CA ALA A 50 -0.76 8.22 -1.63
C ALA A 50 -1.56 9.15 -2.56
N CYS A 51 -1.77 8.69 -3.78
CA CYS A 51 -2.45 9.45 -4.80
C CYS A 51 -3.04 8.51 -5.85
N ASP A 52 -4.10 8.95 -6.50
CA ASP A 52 -4.79 8.17 -7.52
C ASP A 52 -3.85 7.82 -8.68
N THR A 53 -3.02 8.78 -9.08
CA THR A 53 -2.05 8.61 -10.17
C THR A 53 -0.70 8.05 -9.72
N CYS A 54 -0.58 7.56 -8.48
CA CYS A 54 0.65 6.98 -7.98
C CYS A 54 0.90 5.66 -8.74
N ASN A 55 1.98 5.61 -9.52
CA ASN A 55 2.20 4.55 -10.51
C ASN A 55 3.66 4.07 -10.58
N GLY A 56 4.38 4.12 -9.45
CA GLY A 56 5.71 3.57 -9.31
C GLY A 56 5.78 2.11 -9.80
N ASN A 57 6.85 1.75 -10.51
CA ASN A 57 6.96 0.45 -11.17
C ASN A 57 6.94 -0.71 -10.15
N ILE A 58 5.94 -1.59 -10.25
CA ILE A 58 5.81 -2.77 -9.36
C ILE A 58 6.49 -4.03 -9.92
N GLY A 59 7.16 -3.94 -11.07
CA GLY A 59 8.00 -4.99 -11.63
C GLY A 59 7.28 -6.01 -12.52
N LEU A 60 6.05 -5.72 -12.96
CA LEU A 60 5.32 -6.58 -13.88
C LEU A 60 5.94 -6.57 -15.29
N PRO A 61 5.76 -7.65 -16.08
CA PRO A 61 6.15 -7.67 -17.48
C PRO A 61 5.48 -6.56 -18.29
N SER A 62 6.16 -6.04 -19.32
CA SER A 62 5.60 -5.01 -20.21
C SER A 62 4.38 -5.50 -20.99
N VAL A 63 4.31 -6.80 -21.30
CA VAL A 63 3.17 -7.43 -21.97
C VAL A 63 2.76 -8.68 -21.19
N ILE A 64 1.46 -8.79 -20.92
CA ILE A 64 0.86 -9.94 -20.22
C ILE A 64 -0.18 -10.56 -21.13
N SER A 65 0.01 -11.83 -21.47
CA SER A 65 -0.95 -12.60 -22.27
C SER A 65 -2.05 -13.14 -21.36
N ILE A 66 -3.31 -12.77 -21.64
CA ILE A 66 -4.49 -13.26 -20.93
C ILE A 66 -5.01 -14.56 -21.56
N ASN A 67 -4.82 -14.72 -22.88
CA ASN A 67 -5.45 -15.74 -23.72
C ASN A 67 -6.98 -15.83 -23.51
N SER A 68 -7.75 -15.18 -24.38
CA SER A 68 -9.21 -15.12 -24.30
C SER A 68 -9.94 -16.47 -24.46
N GLY A 69 -9.24 -17.55 -24.85
CA GLY A 69 -9.79 -18.90 -24.92
C GLY A 69 -9.68 -19.65 -23.60
N ASN A 70 -10.65 -20.51 -23.30
CA ASN A 70 -10.67 -21.29 -22.05
C ASN A 70 -9.91 -22.63 -22.12
N ASN A 71 -9.41 -23.01 -23.30
CA ASN A 71 -8.82 -24.34 -23.51
C ASN A 71 -7.35 -24.44 -23.10
N PHE A 72 -6.61 -23.32 -23.12
CA PHE A 72 -5.17 -23.30 -22.89
C PHE A 72 -4.78 -22.63 -21.56
N GLN A 73 -5.57 -21.66 -21.10
CA GLN A 73 -5.40 -21.01 -19.80
C GLN A 73 -6.76 -20.94 -19.08
N PRO A 74 -7.11 -21.94 -18.26
CA PRO A 74 -8.36 -21.94 -17.52
C PRO A 74 -8.40 -20.83 -16.46
N ALA A 75 -9.59 -20.49 -15.98
CA ALA A 75 -9.76 -19.59 -14.84
C ALA A 75 -9.00 -20.12 -13.61
N GLY A 76 -8.41 -19.20 -12.84
CA GLY A 76 -7.49 -19.50 -11.74
C GLY A 76 -6.02 -19.56 -12.13
N THR A 77 -5.69 -19.48 -13.43
CA THR A 77 -4.30 -19.48 -13.90
C THR A 77 -3.60 -18.17 -13.55
N LEU A 78 -2.40 -18.24 -12.96
CA LEU A 78 -1.54 -17.07 -12.75
C LEU A 78 -1.00 -16.58 -14.11
N LEU A 79 -1.29 -15.33 -14.44
CA LEU A 79 -0.85 -14.67 -15.68
C LEU A 79 0.51 -14.00 -15.52
N ALA A 80 0.70 -13.31 -14.39
CA ALA A 80 1.92 -12.60 -14.07
C ALA A 80 2.03 -12.38 -12.57
N SER A 81 3.25 -12.25 -12.08
CA SER A 81 3.53 -11.91 -10.69
C SER A 81 4.81 -11.09 -10.58
N SER A 82 4.86 -10.19 -9.60
CA SER A 82 6.05 -9.44 -9.26
C SER A 82 6.03 -9.01 -7.79
N VAL A 83 7.20 -8.64 -7.26
CA VAL A 83 7.31 -7.99 -5.96
C VAL A 83 7.46 -6.49 -6.17
N GLY A 84 6.44 -5.73 -5.77
CA GLY A 84 6.50 -4.28 -5.70
C GLY A 84 7.28 -3.83 -4.48
N ASN A 85 8.39 -3.13 -4.70
CA ASN A 85 9.17 -2.52 -3.62
C ASN A 85 8.45 -1.27 -3.10
N PHE A 86 8.19 -1.15 -1.81
CA PHE A 86 7.50 0.00 -1.23
C PHE A 86 8.20 1.34 -1.51
N LEU A 87 9.53 1.34 -1.49
CA LEU A 87 10.34 2.54 -1.67
C LEU A 87 10.19 3.15 -3.06
N THR A 88 9.86 2.35 -4.08
CA THR A 88 9.87 2.79 -5.50
C THR A 88 8.56 2.52 -6.24
N GLY A 89 7.79 1.53 -5.80
CA GLY A 89 6.58 1.03 -6.44
C GLY A 89 5.29 1.58 -5.85
N ALA A 90 5.31 2.02 -4.59
CA ALA A 90 4.11 2.52 -3.90
C ALA A 90 3.91 4.04 -4.03
N THR A 91 4.81 4.74 -4.73
CA THR A 91 4.87 6.21 -4.79
C THR A 91 5.40 6.66 -6.16
N ASN A 92 5.08 7.89 -6.56
CA ASN A 92 5.66 8.53 -7.75
C ASN A 92 7.07 9.07 -7.51
N VAL A 93 7.38 9.43 -6.27
CA VAL A 93 8.70 9.92 -5.87
C VAL A 93 9.28 8.88 -4.92
N ALA A 94 10.34 8.22 -5.36
CA ALA A 94 10.97 7.16 -4.58
C ALA A 94 11.46 7.67 -3.23
N TYR A 95 11.25 6.86 -2.19
CA TYR A 95 11.82 7.11 -0.87
C TYR A 95 13.23 6.53 -0.77
N SER A 96 14.10 7.22 -0.05
CA SER A 96 15.30 6.58 0.48
C SER A 96 14.91 5.63 1.62
N SER A 97 15.59 4.48 1.73
CA SER A 97 15.31 3.48 2.77
C SER A 97 15.36 4.06 4.20
N ASN A 98 16.28 4.99 4.44
CA ASN A 98 16.51 5.71 5.70
C ASN A 98 15.72 7.03 5.81
N GLN A 99 14.80 7.32 4.90
CA GLN A 99 13.94 8.50 5.00
C GLN A 99 12.85 8.25 6.05
N ILE A 100 12.79 9.10 7.07
CA ILE A 100 11.72 9.06 8.08
C ILE A 100 10.44 9.62 7.49
N LEU A 101 9.36 8.83 7.58
CA LEU A 101 8.03 9.23 7.14
C LEU A 101 7.18 9.72 8.32
N PHE A 102 7.36 9.13 9.51
CA PHE A 102 6.62 9.48 10.71
C PHE A 102 7.53 9.54 11.94
N ARG A 103 7.16 10.39 12.89
CA ARG A 103 7.79 10.47 14.21
C ARG A 103 6.72 10.42 15.30
N CYS A 104 6.89 9.58 16.30
CA CYS A 104 5.99 9.40 17.44
C CYS A 104 6.74 9.60 18.76
N GLN A 105 6.03 9.76 19.87
CA GLN A 105 6.67 9.71 21.19
C GLN A 105 7.14 8.28 21.47
N SER A 106 8.25 8.10 22.20
CA SER A 106 8.76 6.76 22.56
C SER A 106 7.73 5.96 23.39
N ALA A 107 6.91 6.65 24.20
CA ALA A 107 5.80 6.04 24.94
C ALA A 107 4.72 5.40 24.05
N ASP A 108 4.67 5.74 22.75
CA ASP A 108 3.65 5.26 21.82
C ASP A 108 4.03 3.94 21.13
N ALA A 109 5.20 3.36 21.45
CA ALA A 109 5.72 2.13 20.84
C ALA A 109 4.70 0.99 20.72
N GLY A 110 3.80 0.87 21.71
CA GLY A 110 2.77 -0.16 21.75
C GLY A 110 1.61 0.01 20.75
N SER A 111 1.53 1.17 20.10
CA SER A 111 0.35 1.64 19.36
C SER A 111 0.64 2.01 17.90
N LEU A 112 1.74 1.54 17.33
CA LEU A 112 2.18 1.87 15.97
C LEU A 112 1.90 0.71 15.00
N TYR A 113 1.17 0.99 13.93
CA TYR A 113 0.72 -0.02 12.98
C TYR A 113 0.87 0.45 11.53
N GLU A 114 1.20 -0.51 10.66
CA GLU A 114 0.92 -0.41 9.24
C GLU A 114 -0.50 -0.91 9.01
N MET A 115 -1.32 -0.09 8.37
CA MET A 115 -2.65 -0.43 7.90
C MET A 115 -2.59 -0.68 6.40
N TYR A 116 -3.32 -1.67 5.90
CA TYR A 116 -3.38 -1.95 4.47
C TYR A 116 -4.75 -2.50 4.04
N ALA A 117 -5.20 -2.12 2.84
CA ALA A 117 -6.48 -2.51 2.27
C ALA A 117 -6.47 -2.36 0.73
N THR A 118 -7.42 -2.99 0.05
CA THR A 118 -7.71 -2.68 -1.36
C THR A 118 -8.46 -1.36 -1.49
N ASN A 119 -8.57 -0.83 -2.71
CA ASN A 119 -9.39 0.34 -2.99
C ASN A 119 -10.89 -0.04 -2.99
N GLY A 120 -11.50 0.03 -1.80
CA GLY A 120 -12.80 -0.59 -1.52
C GLY A 120 -14.01 0.11 -2.15
N ASP A 121 -13.89 1.37 -2.57
CA ASP A 121 -14.97 2.13 -3.20
C ASP A 121 -14.99 2.00 -4.74
N ASN A 122 -14.04 1.25 -5.31
CA ASN A 122 -13.89 1.14 -6.75
C ASN A 122 -14.18 -0.27 -7.28
N ALA A 123 -15.20 -0.39 -8.14
CA ALA A 123 -15.65 -1.65 -8.73
C ALA A 123 -14.56 -2.45 -9.46
N TYR A 124 -13.52 -1.77 -9.96
CA TYR A 124 -12.50 -2.36 -10.82
C TYR A 124 -11.12 -2.44 -10.17
N THR A 125 -10.97 -1.96 -8.93
CA THR A 125 -9.66 -1.90 -8.27
C THR A 125 -9.73 -2.22 -6.77
N GLY A 126 -10.73 -2.97 -6.32
CA GLY A 126 -10.72 -3.46 -4.92
C GLY A 126 -12.06 -3.60 -4.21
N MET A 127 -13.18 -3.21 -4.82
CA MET A 127 -14.50 -3.30 -4.19
C MET A 127 -15.08 -4.72 -4.17
N TYR A 128 -14.94 -5.43 -5.29
CA TYR A 128 -15.57 -6.74 -5.49
C TYR A 128 -14.51 -7.84 -5.61
N ALA A 129 -14.58 -8.81 -4.71
CA ALA A 129 -13.78 -10.03 -4.79
C ALA A 129 -14.32 -10.93 -5.91
N VAL A 130 -13.43 -11.72 -6.52
CA VAL A 130 -13.81 -12.79 -7.44
C VAL A 130 -13.96 -14.10 -6.67
N SER A 131 -14.79 -15.01 -7.18
CA SER A 131 -15.01 -16.33 -6.56
C SER A 131 -13.97 -17.37 -6.97
N GLU A 132 -13.33 -17.14 -8.12
CA GLU A 132 -12.45 -18.12 -8.77
C GLU A 132 -11.04 -18.16 -8.17
N VAL A 133 -10.62 -17.09 -7.48
CA VAL A 133 -9.30 -16.99 -6.86
C VAL A 133 -9.44 -16.29 -5.51
N ASP A 134 -9.10 -17.01 -4.43
CA ASP A 134 -9.16 -16.48 -3.08
C ASP A 134 -8.26 -15.25 -2.89
N GLY A 135 -8.80 -14.23 -2.23
CA GLY A 135 -8.14 -12.94 -2.00
C GLY A 135 -7.99 -12.05 -3.23
N ALA A 136 -8.50 -12.46 -4.40
CA ALA A 136 -8.40 -11.67 -5.62
C ALA A 136 -9.66 -10.81 -5.86
N TYR A 137 -9.46 -9.68 -6.53
CA TYR A 137 -10.48 -8.69 -6.85
C TYR A 137 -10.53 -8.47 -8.36
N TYR A 138 -11.69 -8.07 -8.88
CA TYR A 138 -11.81 -7.68 -10.29
C TYR A 138 -10.80 -6.58 -10.63
N ASP A 139 -10.26 -6.64 -11.84
CA ASP A 139 -9.36 -5.64 -12.38
C ASP A 139 -9.95 -4.99 -13.65
N VAL A 140 -9.26 -3.97 -14.15
CA VAL A 140 -9.71 -3.12 -15.25
C VAL A 140 -9.84 -3.85 -16.60
N ALA A 141 -9.08 -4.91 -16.81
CA ALA A 141 -9.16 -5.73 -18.01
C ALA A 141 -10.15 -6.87 -17.82
N LYS A 142 -10.97 -7.12 -18.84
CA LYS A 142 -11.87 -8.25 -18.87
C LYS A 142 -11.10 -9.56 -18.65
N ASN A 143 -11.68 -10.45 -17.86
CA ASN A 143 -11.13 -11.76 -17.54
C ASN A 143 -9.82 -11.71 -16.72
N VAL A 144 -9.56 -10.61 -16.03
CA VAL A 144 -8.41 -10.46 -15.13
C VAL A 144 -8.89 -10.16 -13.70
N ALA A 145 -8.26 -10.83 -12.74
CA ALA A 145 -8.33 -10.46 -11.33
C ALA A 145 -6.92 -10.17 -10.78
N VAL A 146 -6.86 -9.35 -9.74
CA VAL A 146 -5.61 -9.02 -9.05
C VAL A 146 -5.69 -9.48 -7.61
N ARG A 147 -4.60 -10.07 -7.12
CA ARG A 147 -4.36 -10.34 -5.71
C ARG A 147 -3.09 -9.64 -5.26
N MET A 148 -3.14 -9.06 -4.07
CA MET A 148 -1.97 -8.45 -3.43
C MET A 148 -1.75 -9.09 -2.07
N THR A 149 -0.49 -9.37 -1.75
CA THR A 149 -0.08 -9.94 -0.45
C THR A 149 0.88 -8.99 0.25
N ASN A 150 0.61 -8.66 1.50
CA ASN A 150 1.55 -7.94 2.35
C ASN A 150 2.67 -8.91 2.76
N LEU A 151 3.88 -8.70 2.24
CA LEU A 151 4.99 -9.64 2.43
C LEU A 151 5.52 -9.71 3.87
N SER A 152 5.27 -8.70 4.70
CA SER A 152 5.64 -8.74 6.12
C SER A 152 4.69 -9.61 6.96
N THR A 153 3.43 -9.76 6.54
CA THR A 153 2.44 -10.61 7.25
C THR A 153 2.16 -11.94 6.56
N GLY A 154 2.39 -12.02 5.25
CA GLY A 154 1.93 -13.12 4.40
C GLY A 154 0.42 -13.05 4.09
N GLU A 155 -0.29 -12.02 4.55
CA GLU A 155 -1.74 -11.92 4.36
C GLU A 155 -2.12 -11.17 3.09
N TYR A 156 -3.23 -11.60 2.47
CA TYR A 156 -3.83 -10.88 1.36
C TYR A 156 -4.40 -9.54 1.78
N TYR A 157 -4.27 -8.55 0.91
CA TYR A 157 -5.05 -7.33 1.00
C TYR A 157 -6.53 -7.66 0.85
N SER A 158 -7.38 -6.91 1.55
CA SER A 158 -8.82 -7.01 1.42
C SER A 158 -9.47 -5.64 1.40
N ARG A 159 -10.75 -5.58 0.98
CA ARG A 159 -11.58 -4.38 1.13
C ARG A 159 -11.67 -3.92 2.59
N TYR A 160 -11.58 -4.85 3.52
CA TYR A 160 -11.53 -4.51 4.93
C TYR A 160 -10.09 -4.22 5.35
N TRP A 161 -9.89 -3.14 6.09
CA TRP A 161 -8.59 -2.77 6.64
C TRP A 161 -8.00 -3.91 7.46
N LYS A 162 -6.73 -4.19 7.21
CA LYS A 162 -5.90 -5.06 8.02
C LYS A 162 -4.82 -4.24 8.70
N GLU A 163 -4.30 -4.74 9.81
CA GLU A 163 -3.25 -4.07 10.56
C GLU A 163 -2.09 -5.02 10.85
N ARG A 164 -0.87 -4.51 10.67
CA ARG A 164 0.37 -5.14 11.11
C ARG A 164 0.98 -4.24 12.19
N LYS A 165 1.20 -4.79 13.38
CA LYS A 165 1.92 -4.09 14.43
C LYS A 165 3.38 -3.90 14.02
N LEU A 166 3.87 -2.67 14.08
CA LEU A 166 5.29 -2.39 13.92
C LEU A 166 6.00 -2.71 15.24
N THR A 167 7.24 -3.17 15.15
CA THR A 167 8.05 -3.58 16.29
C THR A 167 9.37 -2.80 16.34
N ALA A 168 10.16 -2.97 17.40
CA ALA A 168 11.40 -2.21 17.61
C ALA A 168 12.43 -2.39 16.49
N GLU A 169 12.34 -3.46 15.71
CA GLU A 169 13.18 -3.71 14.52
C GLU A 169 12.79 -2.84 13.31
N SER A 170 11.60 -2.23 13.35
CA SER A 170 11.04 -1.43 12.26
C SER A 170 11.33 0.06 12.40
N TRP A 171 11.95 0.52 13.48
CA TRP A 171 12.13 1.94 13.77
C TRP A 171 13.40 2.26 14.55
N PHE A 172 13.72 3.54 14.63
CA PHE A 172 14.76 4.07 15.51
C PHE A 172 14.14 4.78 16.70
N ASP A 173 14.64 4.54 17.91
CA ASP A 173 14.21 5.23 19.13
C ASP A 173 15.40 5.96 19.75
N ASP A 174 15.26 7.26 20.02
CA ASP A 174 16.28 8.08 20.69
C ASP A 174 16.03 8.26 22.20
N GLY A 175 15.02 7.56 22.74
CA GLY A 175 14.58 7.63 24.13
C GLY A 175 13.54 8.73 24.40
N GLN A 176 13.29 9.61 23.43
CA GLN A 176 12.19 10.59 23.48
C GLN A 176 11.21 10.32 22.35
N TYR A 177 11.71 10.06 21.15
CA TYR A 177 10.94 9.85 19.94
C TYR A 177 11.30 8.56 19.24
N ILE A 178 10.26 7.94 18.66
CA ILE A 178 10.36 6.87 17.69
C ILE A 178 10.26 7.46 16.28
N TYR A 179 11.15 7.04 15.39
CA TYR A 179 11.21 7.47 13.99
C TYR A 179 10.96 6.27 13.08
N ILE A 180 9.90 6.34 12.27
CA ILE A 180 9.48 5.30 11.35
C ILE A 180 10.09 5.57 9.97
N PRO A 181 11.12 4.82 9.54
CA PRO A 181 11.67 4.94 8.19
C PRO A 181 10.73 4.38 7.13
N ALA A 182 10.91 4.79 5.89
CA ALA A 182 10.17 4.23 4.75
C ALA A 182 10.38 2.71 4.61
N SER A 183 11.54 2.19 4.98
CA SER A 183 11.84 0.75 5.00
C SER A 183 11.06 -0.06 6.04
N ALA A 184 10.36 0.58 6.96
CA ALA A 184 9.50 -0.09 7.93
C ALA A 184 8.25 -0.73 7.28
N PHE A 185 7.85 -0.23 6.12
CA PHE A 185 6.63 -0.63 5.43
C PHE A 185 6.87 -1.84 4.52
N SER A 186 5.86 -2.70 4.43
CA SER A 186 5.90 -3.94 3.69
C SER A 186 5.97 -3.70 2.18
N ASN A 187 6.78 -4.50 1.50
CA ASN A 187 6.63 -4.73 0.06
C ASN A 187 5.32 -5.50 -0.23
N VAL A 188 4.91 -5.50 -1.49
CA VAL A 188 3.73 -6.25 -1.95
C VAL A 188 4.15 -7.35 -2.93
N LEU A 189 3.59 -8.54 -2.77
CA LEU A 189 3.52 -9.51 -3.87
C LEU A 189 2.26 -9.20 -4.65
N TYR A 190 2.40 -8.82 -5.91
CA TYR A 190 1.32 -8.51 -6.83
C TYR A 190 1.15 -9.67 -7.81
N GLU A 191 -0.07 -10.20 -7.92
CA GLU A 191 -0.39 -11.34 -8.75
C GLU A 191 -1.59 -11.02 -9.62
N MET A 192 -1.50 -11.35 -10.91
CA MET A 192 -2.59 -11.22 -11.88
C MET A 192 -3.06 -12.60 -12.29
N TYR A 193 -4.37 -12.82 -12.25
CA TYR A 193 -5.01 -14.10 -12.54
C TYR A 193 -5.97 -14.01 -13.70
N LYS A 194 -6.03 -15.09 -14.47
CA LYS A 194 -7.10 -15.33 -15.42
C LYS A 194 -8.36 -15.69 -14.65
N ILE A 195 -9.47 -15.02 -14.96
CA ILE A 195 -10.81 -15.41 -14.48
C ILE A 195 -11.77 -15.62 -15.65
N SER A 196 -12.88 -16.31 -15.40
CA SER A 196 -13.96 -16.44 -16.37
C SER A 196 -15.04 -15.38 -16.17
N ALA A 197 -15.18 -14.83 -14.96
CA ALA A 197 -16.12 -13.76 -14.69
C ALA A 197 -15.91 -12.52 -15.56
N THR A 198 -17.03 -11.89 -15.92
CA THR A 198 -17.10 -10.68 -16.74
C THR A 198 -18.03 -9.64 -16.12
N THR A 199 -18.24 -9.70 -14.81
CA THR A 199 -19.19 -8.86 -14.08
C THR A 199 -18.70 -7.42 -14.00
N TYR A 200 -17.43 -7.23 -13.67
CA TYR A 200 -16.79 -5.91 -13.54
C TYR A 200 -15.49 -5.89 -14.35
N PHE A 201 -15.39 -4.93 -15.27
CA PHE A 201 -14.19 -4.58 -16.02
C PHE A 201 -14.40 -3.21 -16.66
N VAL A 202 -13.32 -2.55 -17.05
CA VAL A 202 -13.35 -1.29 -17.80
C VAL A 202 -13.19 -1.53 -19.30
N SER A 203 -12.29 -2.44 -19.67
CA SER A 203 -11.93 -2.70 -21.07
C SER A 203 -12.02 -4.17 -21.44
N ALA A 204 -12.57 -4.45 -22.62
CA ALA A 204 -12.58 -5.77 -23.25
C ALA A 204 -11.75 -5.80 -24.55
N SER A 205 -10.94 -4.76 -24.79
CA SER A 205 -10.10 -4.67 -25.99
C SER A 205 -9.10 -5.82 -26.08
N ASN A 206 -8.77 -6.23 -27.31
CA ASN A 206 -7.79 -7.31 -27.54
C ASN A 206 -6.38 -6.96 -27.02
N MET A 207 -6.08 -5.67 -26.95
CA MET A 207 -4.91 -5.12 -26.26
C MET A 207 -5.39 -3.93 -25.43
N TYR A 208 -4.98 -3.89 -24.17
CA TYR A 208 -5.34 -2.82 -23.27
C TYR A 208 -4.12 -2.39 -22.45
N LYS A 209 -3.68 -1.15 -22.67
CA LYS A 209 -2.79 -0.48 -21.73
C LYS A 209 -3.61 -0.01 -20.55
N ASP A 210 -3.25 -0.43 -19.34
CA ASP A 210 -3.92 0.07 -18.15
C ASP A 210 -3.78 1.60 -18.07
N ALA A 211 -4.90 2.29 -18.24
CA ALA A 211 -5.00 3.75 -18.18
C ALA A 211 -5.86 4.21 -16.99
N TYR A 212 -6.28 3.28 -16.13
CA TYR A 212 -7.20 3.57 -15.04
C TYR A 212 -6.43 4.10 -13.84
N THR A 213 -6.76 5.32 -13.42
CA THR A 213 -5.99 6.08 -12.43
C THR A 213 -6.38 5.75 -10.99
N GLN A 214 -6.90 4.56 -10.72
CA GLN A 214 -7.27 4.17 -9.36
C GLN A 214 -6.32 3.05 -8.91
N PRO A 215 -5.60 3.25 -7.80
CA PRO A 215 -4.79 2.22 -7.18
C PRO A 215 -5.63 1.00 -6.80
N ARG A 216 -4.98 -0.17 -6.78
CA ARG A 216 -5.59 -1.44 -6.37
C ARG A 216 -5.57 -1.60 -4.86
N GLY A 217 -4.61 -0.96 -4.19
CA GLY A 217 -4.53 -0.98 -2.74
C GLY A 217 -3.69 0.14 -2.18
N TYR A 218 -3.83 0.32 -0.88
CA TYR A 218 -3.25 1.42 -0.14
C TYR A 218 -2.59 0.92 1.14
N MET A 219 -1.65 1.73 1.61
CA MET A 219 -1.03 1.57 2.92
C MET A 219 -1.19 2.89 3.69
N ALA A 220 -1.54 2.78 4.97
CA ALA A 220 -1.65 3.90 5.89
C ALA A 220 -0.83 3.63 7.15
N PHE A 221 -0.30 4.67 7.77
CA PHE A 221 0.35 4.56 9.07
C PHE A 221 -0.64 4.94 10.15
N LYS A 222 -0.87 4.04 11.12
CA LYS A 222 -1.70 4.26 12.28
C LYS A 222 -0.81 4.47 13.49
N GLY A 223 -0.97 5.63 14.12
CA GLY A 223 -0.32 5.98 15.37
C GLY A 223 -1.09 7.07 16.09
N PRO A 224 -0.94 7.21 17.42
CA PRO A 224 -1.68 8.20 18.21
C PRO A 224 -1.57 9.62 17.67
N GLY A 225 -2.66 10.39 17.76
CA GLY A 225 -2.71 11.79 17.32
C GLY A 225 -2.86 12.01 15.81
N LEU A 226 -2.74 10.97 14.98
CA LEU A 226 -3.08 11.02 13.56
C LEU A 226 -4.55 10.66 13.32
N ASP A 227 -5.16 11.17 12.26
CA ASP A 227 -6.54 10.80 11.88
C ASP A 227 -6.68 9.28 11.67
N THR A 228 -5.64 8.65 11.10
CA THR A 228 -5.52 7.21 10.89
C THR A 228 -5.54 6.40 12.18
N ASN A 229 -5.36 7.02 13.35
CA ASN A 229 -5.56 6.35 14.64
C ASN A 229 -7.00 5.82 14.81
N SER A 230 -7.95 6.40 14.08
CA SER A 230 -9.34 5.95 14.06
C SER A 230 -9.59 4.73 13.18
N LEU A 231 -8.64 4.34 12.32
CA LEU A 231 -8.73 3.10 11.54
C LEU A 231 -8.59 1.88 12.44
N LYS A 232 -9.44 0.89 12.21
CA LYS A 232 -9.43 -0.39 12.91
C LYS A 232 -9.48 -1.53 11.91
N ALA A 233 -8.84 -2.64 12.25
CA ALA A 233 -8.98 -3.87 11.48
C ALA A 233 -10.48 -4.23 11.31
N GLY A 234 -10.84 -4.68 10.12
CA GLY A 234 -12.22 -5.03 9.76
C GLY A 234 -13.09 -3.87 9.29
N MET A 235 -12.65 -2.61 9.42
CA MET A 235 -13.38 -1.48 8.83
C MET A 235 -13.35 -1.53 7.31
N ASP A 236 -14.45 -1.18 6.66
CA ASP A 236 -14.57 -1.15 5.21
C ASP A 236 -13.81 0.04 4.60
N SER A 237 -12.79 -0.21 3.78
CA SER A 237 -12.00 0.85 3.14
C SER A 237 -12.82 1.72 2.18
N ALA A 238 -14.00 1.27 1.74
CA ALA A 238 -14.92 2.06 0.93
C ALA A 238 -15.53 3.25 1.68
N SER A 239 -15.61 3.17 3.02
CA SER A 239 -16.28 4.18 3.85
C SER A 239 -15.36 4.81 4.89
N TYR A 240 -14.26 4.13 5.23
CA TYR A 240 -13.33 4.55 6.27
C TYR A 240 -11.96 4.85 5.67
N TYR A 241 -11.79 6.08 5.17
CA TYR A 241 -10.56 6.58 4.55
C TYR A 241 -9.85 7.65 5.42
N TYR A 242 -9.82 7.46 6.74
CA TYR A 242 -9.25 8.45 7.66
C TYR A 242 -7.79 8.78 7.33
N GLY A 243 -7.46 10.08 7.38
CA GLY A 243 -6.13 10.59 7.05
C GLY A 243 -5.75 10.50 5.58
N TRP A 244 -6.69 10.13 4.70
CA TRP A 244 -6.48 10.24 3.26
C TRP A 244 -6.24 11.70 2.88
N HIS A 245 -5.24 12.02 2.07
CA HIS A 245 -4.14 11.16 1.60
C HIS A 245 -2.83 11.37 2.38
N HIS A 246 -2.84 12.25 3.38
CA HIS A 246 -1.63 12.77 4.00
C HIS A 246 -0.88 11.74 4.85
N HIS A 247 -1.57 10.81 5.50
CA HIS A 247 -0.98 9.79 6.39
C HIS A 247 -0.86 8.41 5.73
N TRP A 248 -1.04 8.37 4.41
CA TRP A 248 -1.00 7.16 3.60
C TRP A 248 0.28 7.19 2.79
N PRO A 249 1.36 6.49 3.21
CA PRO A 249 2.66 6.68 2.59
C PRO A 249 2.82 5.99 1.23
N GLY A 250 1.89 5.12 0.84
CA GLY A 250 1.95 4.45 -0.46
C GLY A 250 0.64 3.88 -0.98
N ALA A 251 0.59 3.69 -2.30
CA ALA A 251 -0.50 3.10 -3.06
C ALA A 251 0.05 2.20 -4.18
N TRP A 252 -0.56 1.05 -4.40
CA TRP A 252 -0.16 0.07 -5.42
C TRP A 252 -1.01 0.21 -6.67
N SER A 253 -0.37 0.42 -7.82
CA SER A 253 -1.06 0.63 -9.09
C SER A 253 -0.30 -0.01 -10.24
N THR A 254 -1.05 -0.40 -11.27
CA THR A 254 -0.54 -0.87 -12.56
C THR A 254 -0.69 0.16 -13.68
N LEU A 255 -1.10 1.39 -13.33
CA LEU A 255 -1.30 2.49 -14.27
C LEU A 255 -0.08 2.67 -15.19
N ARG A 256 -0.30 2.42 -16.48
CA ARG A 256 0.66 2.50 -17.59
C ARG A 256 1.86 1.54 -17.50
N GLN A 257 1.79 0.48 -16.69
CA GLN A 257 2.92 -0.44 -16.53
C GLN A 257 2.94 -1.55 -17.59
N SER A 258 1.80 -2.23 -17.78
CA SER A 258 1.72 -3.42 -18.64
C SER A 258 0.63 -3.27 -19.69
N ASP A 259 0.85 -3.90 -20.85
CA ASP A 259 -0.13 -4.11 -21.90
C ASP A 259 -0.75 -5.50 -21.73
N LEU A 260 -2.06 -5.52 -21.53
CA LEU A 260 -2.84 -6.74 -21.33
C LEU A 260 -3.37 -7.21 -22.69
N CYS A 261 -2.98 -8.41 -23.10
CA CYS A 261 -3.22 -8.92 -24.44
C CYS A 261 -4.07 -10.18 -24.43
N ALA A 262 -5.31 -10.07 -24.93
CA ALA A 262 -6.27 -11.16 -24.96
C ALA A 262 -6.08 -12.10 -26.17
N ARG A 263 -5.37 -11.65 -27.22
CA ARG A 263 -5.05 -12.44 -28.41
C ARG A 263 -3.58 -12.28 -28.77
N CYS A 264 -2.72 -13.12 -28.20
CA CYS A 264 -1.38 -13.32 -28.72
C CYS A 264 -1.45 -14.35 -29.86
N ILE A 265 -1.03 -13.96 -31.07
CA ILE A 265 -0.81 -14.94 -32.14
C ILE A 265 0.60 -15.51 -31.92
N MET A 266 0.69 -16.82 -31.67
CA MET A 266 1.96 -17.54 -31.76
C MET A 266 2.43 -17.45 -33.21
N PRO A 267 3.70 -17.07 -33.49
CA PRO A 267 4.23 -17.19 -34.85
C PRO A 267 4.03 -18.64 -35.32
N GLY A 268 3.45 -18.81 -36.51
CA GLY A 268 3.22 -20.14 -37.09
C GLY A 268 4.52 -20.93 -37.18
N ALA A 269 4.43 -22.25 -36.95
CA ALA A 269 5.55 -23.17 -37.07
C ALA A 269 6.20 -23.03 -38.48
N GLY A 270 7.30 -22.29 -38.57
CA GLY A 270 7.99 -22.02 -39.83
C GLY A 270 8.69 -20.66 -39.95
N LEU A 271 8.49 -19.72 -39.03
CA LEU A 271 9.26 -18.47 -38.97
C LEU A 271 10.37 -18.56 -37.90
N PRO A 272 11.56 -17.96 -38.14
CA PRO A 272 12.66 -18.01 -37.18
C PRO A 272 12.20 -17.41 -35.84
N PHE A 273 12.57 -18.10 -34.75
CA PHE A 273 12.26 -17.75 -33.36
C PHE A 273 12.98 -16.46 -32.93
N ASP A 274 12.57 -15.31 -33.46
CA ASP A 274 12.94 -14.00 -32.93
C ASP A 274 11.86 -13.53 -31.94
N GLY A 275 11.71 -14.25 -30.82
CA GLY A 275 11.30 -13.76 -29.49
C GLY A 275 10.13 -12.79 -29.26
N LEU A 276 9.35 -12.39 -30.25
CA LEU A 276 8.28 -11.41 -30.10
C LEU A 276 6.90 -12.06 -30.23
N PHE A 277 6.23 -12.20 -29.08
CA PHE A 277 4.77 -12.37 -29.06
C PHE A 277 4.14 -11.10 -29.63
N ALA A 278 3.65 -11.16 -30.86
CA ALA A 278 2.94 -10.05 -31.48
C ALA A 278 1.45 -10.10 -31.08
N CYS A 279 1.01 -9.07 -30.36
CA CYS A 279 -0.41 -8.81 -30.11
C CYS A 279 -0.97 -8.01 -31.29
N HIS A 280 -1.78 -8.65 -32.14
CA HIS A 280 -2.34 -7.99 -33.31
C HIS A 280 -3.64 -7.27 -32.93
N GLN A 281 -3.72 -5.96 -33.20
CA GLN A 281 -5.00 -5.26 -33.29
C GLN A 281 -5.64 -5.61 -34.64
N PRO A 282 -6.82 -6.22 -34.71
CA PRO A 282 -7.56 -6.21 -35.96
C PRO A 282 -7.93 -4.75 -36.27
N GLN A 283 -7.63 -4.31 -37.49
CA GLN A 283 -8.12 -3.03 -38.01
C GLN A 283 -9.64 -3.00 -38.07
#